data_AF-T1IV27-F1
#
_entry.id   AF-T1IV27-F1
#
_cell.length_a   1.000
_cell.length_b   1.000
_cell.length_c   1.000
_cell.angle_alpha   90.00
_cell.angle_beta   90.00
_cell.angle_gamma   90.00
#
_symmetry.space_group_name_H-M   'P 1'
#
loop_
_entity.id
_entity.type
_entity.pdbx_description
1 polymer ?
#
loop_
_entity_poly.entity_id
_entity_poly.type
_entity_poly.pdbx_seq_one_letter_code
_entity_poly.pdbx_strand_id
1 'polypeptide(L)'
;MLLQTQPKIEKTGSHSESTLNLNGKYSWELLFDIDNTHNSRYIIRKEELKVSLFISYNQLLRELQEYARKSHVGFESGAKLDIISVSMSSGLDSSMSQKFESTTTQHGEKREEFTKTTEIKIGPNSRLTLHRLVFNGPGISYVTDTLSSTPHDIPDVIISCTVRAMNFLKTISVVYTEDAVSKPSNSLVEVDGWNTDINDGFNGDYVWLVPVWTTNPAEAATSIEVIIQGHRNDHYSDMAKGAVGSFRYLKMIHDFVSTQRITKLKLWRTPHRDVTPSTRGWKHWTGDINVNRKGDFLYVCWEAVEI
;
A
#
# COMPACT_ATOMS: atom_id res chain seq x y z
N MET A 1 -6.02 -48.65 -8.37
CA MET A 1 -4.93 -47.69 -8.67
C MET A 1 -5.59 -46.47 -9.31
N LEU A 2 -6.05 -45.53 -8.49
CA LEU A 2 -6.74 -44.32 -8.94
C LEU A 2 -5.72 -43.18 -8.94
N LEU A 3 -5.35 -42.73 -10.15
CA LEU A 3 -4.53 -41.55 -10.37
C LEU A 3 -5.27 -40.33 -9.82
N GLN A 4 -4.87 -39.86 -8.63
CA GLN A 4 -5.21 -38.51 -8.18
C GLN A 4 -4.49 -37.52 -9.10
N THR A 5 -5.26 -36.86 -9.95
CA THR A 5 -4.79 -35.73 -10.75
C THR A 5 -4.28 -34.64 -9.81
N GLN A 6 -2.97 -34.37 -9.88
CA GLN A 6 -2.36 -33.22 -9.22
C GLN A 6 -3.12 -31.93 -9.62
N PRO A 7 -3.40 -31.02 -8.68
CA PRO A 7 -3.99 -29.74 -9.01
C PRO A 7 -3.04 -28.98 -9.94
N LYS A 8 -3.58 -28.51 -11.07
CA LYS A 8 -2.92 -27.55 -11.95
C LYS A 8 -2.46 -26.38 -11.08
N ILE A 9 -1.16 -26.15 -11.04
CA ILE A 9 -0.56 -24.93 -10.51
C ILE A 9 -1.10 -23.80 -11.40
N GLU A 10 -2.12 -23.10 -10.91
CA GLU A 10 -2.58 -21.86 -11.51
C GLU A 10 -1.42 -20.88 -11.52
N LYS A 11 -1.20 -20.28 -12.69
CA LYS A 11 -0.18 -19.24 -12.91
C LYS A 11 -0.33 -18.20 -11.81
N THR A 12 0.69 -18.08 -10.97
CA THR A 12 0.92 -16.91 -10.12
C THR A 12 0.72 -15.67 -10.98
N GLY A 13 -0.25 -14.82 -10.60
CA GLY A 13 -0.68 -13.66 -11.38
C GLY A 13 0.50 -12.90 -11.96
N SER A 14 0.52 -12.77 -13.28
CA SER A 14 1.49 -11.93 -13.99
C SER A 14 1.40 -10.52 -13.42
N HIS A 15 2.49 -10.07 -12.80
CA HIS A 15 2.64 -8.74 -12.22
C HIS A 15 2.68 -7.69 -13.34
N SER A 16 1.53 -7.35 -13.92
CA SER A 16 1.47 -6.24 -14.86
C SER A 16 1.49 -4.92 -14.09
N GLU A 17 2.68 -4.37 -13.94
CA GLU A 17 2.84 -2.95 -13.60
C GLU A 17 2.29 -2.11 -14.76
N SER A 18 1.73 -0.95 -14.45
CA SER A 18 1.29 0.02 -15.45
C SER A 18 1.61 1.42 -14.99
N THR A 19 1.97 2.29 -15.93
CA THR A 19 2.20 3.70 -15.64
C THR A 19 0.93 4.50 -15.95
N LEU A 20 0.47 5.25 -14.95
CA LEU A 20 -0.65 6.16 -15.06
C LEU A 20 -0.16 7.59 -15.02
N ASN A 21 -0.64 8.41 -15.94
CA ASN A 21 -0.26 9.81 -16.06
C ASN A 21 -1.45 10.67 -15.63
N LEU A 22 -1.26 11.47 -14.59
CA LEU A 22 -2.25 12.43 -14.11
C LEU A 22 -1.72 13.85 -14.27
N ASN A 23 -2.60 14.83 -14.44
CA ASN A 23 -2.20 16.22 -14.66
C ASN A 23 -2.22 17.01 -13.36
N GLY A 24 -1.11 17.66 -13.04
CA GLY A 24 -1.03 18.79 -12.13
C GLY A 24 -1.00 20.10 -12.92
N LYS A 25 -1.51 21.18 -12.33
CA LYS A 25 -1.67 22.47 -12.97
C LYS A 25 -1.11 23.59 -12.13
N TYR A 26 -0.47 24.51 -12.82
CA TYR A 26 -0.15 25.83 -12.30
C TYR A 26 -1.31 26.79 -12.56
N SER A 27 -1.54 27.69 -11.61
CA SER A 27 -2.52 28.76 -11.73
C SER A 27 -1.99 30.03 -11.06
N TRP A 28 -2.39 31.18 -11.60
CA TRP A 28 -2.09 32.48 -11.02
C TRP A 28 -3.26 32.92 -10.16
N GLU A 29 -3.01 33.07 -8.86
CA GLU A 29 -4.00 33.57 -7.90
C GLU A 29 -3.74 35.06 -7.64
N LEU A 30 -4.77 35.89 -7.75
CA LEU A 30 -4.66 37.33 -7.48
C LEU A 30 -4.31 37.56 -6.00
N LEU A 31 -3.19 38.23 -5.74
CA LEU A 31 -2.83 38.70 -4.41
C LEU A 31 -3.49 40.04 -4.12
N PHE A 32 -3.27 41.02 -5.00
CA PHE A 32 -3.87 42.34 -4.89
C PHE A 32 -3.84 43.08 -6.23
N ASP A 33 -4.65 44.14 -6.29
CA ASP A 33 -4.68 45.11 -7.37
C ASP A 33 -4.70 46.51 -6.78
N ILE A 34 -3.63 47.28 -7.01
CA ILE A 34 -3.46 48.61 -6.44
C ILE A 34 -3.36 49.62 -7.56
N ASP A 35 -4.30 50.57 -7.53
CA ASP A 35 -4.34 51.70 -8.43
C ASP A 35 -3.67 52.92 -7.77
N ASN A 36 -2.50 53.29 -8.28
CA ASN A 36 -1.74 54.49 -7.91
C ASN A 36 -1.76 55.55 -9.03
N THR A 37 -2.74 55.50 -9.95
CA THR A 37 -2.82 56.39 -11.12
C THR A 37 -3.07 57.85 -10.76
N HIS A 38 -3.66 58.12 -9.59
CA HIS A 38 -4.02 59.47 -9.12
C HIS A 38 -3.03 60.04 -8.08
N ASN A 39 -1.87 59.41 -7.91
CA ASN A 39 -0.90 59.80 -6.90
C ASN A 39 0.49 59.99 -7.52
N SER A 40 1.10 61.15 -7.22
CA SER A 40 2.43 61.52 -7.68
C SER A 40 3.56 60.93 -6.83
N ARG A 41 3.24 60.18 -5.77
CA ARG A 41 4.19 59.49 -4.90
C ARG A 41 4.18 57.99 -5.11
N TYR A 42 5.27 57.35 -4.71
CA TYR A 42 5.33 55.89 -4.60
C TYR A 42 4.41 55.40 -3.48
N ILE A 43 3.80 54.24 -3.69
CA ILE A 43 3.26 53.42 -2.60
C ILE A 43 4.29 52.33 -2.30
N ILE A 44 4.65 52.19 -1.03
CA ILE A 44 5.46 51.07 -0.52
C ILE A 44 4.51 50.17 0.26
N ARG A 45 4.38 48.93 -0.19
CA ARG A 45 3.55 47.92 0.47
C ARG A 45 4.43 46.79 0.97
N LYS A 46 4.30 46.45 2.25
CA LYS A 46 4.86 45.22 2.82
C LYS A 46 3.79 44.15 2.76
N GLU A 47 4.08 43.05 2.09
CA GLU A 47 3.16 41.93 1.92
C GLU A 47 3.75 40.70 2.60
N GLU A 48 2.95 40.02 3.42
CA GLU A 48 3.32 38.75 4.06
C GLU A 48 2.81 37.59 3.21
N LEU A 49 3.72 36.96 2.48
CA LEU A 49 3.41 35.82 1.62
C LEU A 49 3.47 34.53 2.43
N LYS A 50 2.34 33.84 2.53
CA LYS A 50 2.29 32.48 3.07
C LYS A 50 2.66 31.49 1.98
N VAL A 51 3.78 30.79 2.16
CA VAL A 51 4.23 29.69 1.32
C VAL A 51 3.86 28.40 2.03
N SER A 52 3.23 27.47 1.31
CA SER A 52 2.77 26.22 1.90
C SER A 52 2.91 25.06 0.92
N LEU A 53 3.42 23.93 1.41
CA LEU A 53 3.47 22.67 0.70
C LEU A 53 2.65 21.63 1.48
N PHE A 54 1.74 20.97 0.78
CA PHE A 54 1.04 19.79 1.26
C PHE A 54 1.22 18.64 0.28
N ILE A 55 1.64 17.48 0.80
CA ILE A 55 1.75 16.22 0.06
C ILE A 55 1.03 15.13 0.86
N SER A 56 0.23 14.30 0.20
CA SER A 56 -0.44 13.14 0.81
C SER A 56 -0.49 11.94 -0.13
N TYR A 57 0.13 10.84 0.31
CA TYR A 57 0.04 9.55 -0.37
C TYR A 57 -1.41 9.07 -0.50
N ASN A 58 -2.20 9.17 0.57
CA ASN A 58 -3.58 8.70 0.58
C ASN A 58 -4.47 9.49 -0.39
N GLN A 59 -4.22 10.78 -0.54
CA GLN A 59 -4.91 11.59 -1.54
C GLN A 59 -4.50 11.19 -2.96
N LEU A 60 -3.20 11.04 -3.23
CA LEU A 60 -2.69 10.58 -4.52
C LEU A 60 -3.30 9.22 -4.91
N LEU A 61 -3.26 8.24 -3.99
CA LEU A 61 -3.78 6.90 -4.21
C LEU A 61 -5.27 6.90 -4.56
N ARG A 62 -6.08 7.71 -3.86
CA ARG A 62 -7.51 7.84 -4.13
C ARG A 62 -7.78 8.39 -5.52
N GLU A 63 -7.12 9.50 -5.88
CA GLU A 63 -7.29 10.12 -7.19
C GLU A 63 -6.82 9.20 -8.33
N LEU A 64 -5.75 8.45 -8.10
CA LEU A 64 -5.23 7.46 -9.03
C LEU A 64 -6.18 6.27 -9.21
N GLN A 65 -6.77 5.75 -8.14
CA GLN A 65 -7.78 4.70 -8.21
C GLN A 65 -9.02 5.16 -8.99
N GLU A 66 -9.48 6.39 -8.75
CA GLU A 66 -10.57 6.99 -9.52
C GLU A 66 -10.23 7.14 -11.00
N TYR A 67 -9.01 7.58 -11.31
CA TYR A 67 -8.52 7.70 -12.68
C TYR A 67 -8.48 6.34 -13.37
N ALA A 68 -7.87 5.33 -12.76
CA ALA A 68 -7.78 3.99 -13.32
C ALA A 68 -9.16 3.39 -13.61
N ARG A 69 -10.12 3.58 -12.69
CA ARG A 69 -11.52 3.14 -12.84
C ARG A 69 -12.22 3.82 -14.03
N LYS A 70 -12.03 5.13 -14.22
CA LYS A 70 -12.66 5.90 -15.31
C LYS A 70 -12.03 5.56 -16.67
N SER A 71 -10.71 5.38 -16.68
CA SER A 71 -9.93 5.15 -17.90
C SER A 71 -9.91 3.69 -18.37
N HIS A 72 -10.59 2.78 -17.67
CA HIS A 72 -10.61 1.34 -17.98
C HIS A 72 -9.21 0.75 -18.20
N VAL A 73 -8.24 1.22 -17.40
CA VAL A 73 -6.87 0.72 -17.45
C VAL A 73 -6.93 -0.76 -17.10
N GLY A 74 -6.17 -1.60 -17.83
CA GLY A 74 -6.26 -3.08 -17.91
C GLY A 74 -6.10 -3.90 -16.61
N PHE A 75 -6.45 -3.34 -15.46
CA PHE A 75 -6.70 -4.03 -14.21
C PHE A 75 -8.13 -4.59 -14.20
N GLU A 76 -8.30 -5.69 -13.46
CA GLU A 76 -9.62 -6.26 -13.21
C GLU A 76 -10.55 -5.23 -12.55
N SER A 77 -11.84 -5.28 -12.87
CA SER A 77 -12.83 -4.41 -12.26
C SER A 77 -12.84 -4.58 -10.74
N GLY A 78 -12.68 -3.47 -10.00
CA GLY A 78 -12.62 -3.49 -8.55
C GLY A 78 -11.23 -3.76 -7.96
N ALA A 79 -10.20 -3.96 -8.79
CA ALA A 79 -8.83 -4.08 -8.33
C ALA A 79 -8.40 -2.85 -7.52
N LYS A 80 -7.71 -3.10 -6.41
CA LYS A 80 -7.07 -2.06 -5.61
C LYS A 80 -5.64 -1.90 -6.08
N LEU A 81 -5.16 -0.65 -6.13
CA LEU A 81 -3.84 -0.33 -6.66
C LEU A 81 -2.87 -0.02 -5.54
N ASP A 82 -1.61 -0.38 -5.78
CA ASP A 82 -0.45 -0.01 -4.98
C ASP A 82 0.47 0.88 -5.83
N ILE A 83 0.98 1.96 -5.26
CA ILE A 83 1.90 2.87 -5.96
C ILE A 83 3.33 2.39 -5.70
N ILE A 84 4.03 2.02 -6.77
CA ILE A 84 5.42 1.55 -6.71
C ILE A 84 6.38 2.73 -6.76
N SER A 85 6.11 3.68 -7.65
CA SER A 85 6.93 4.88 -7.80
C SER A 85 6.13 6.03 -8.40
N VAL A 86 6.62 7.24 -8.16
CA VAL A 86 6.02 8.48 -8.64
C VAL A 86 7.13 9.36 -9.22
N SER A 87 6.86 9.98 -10.36
CA SER A 87 7.74 10.97 -10.97
C SER A 87 6.91 12.10 -11.56
N MET A 88 7.54 13.25 -11.79
CA MET A 88 6.88 14.43 -12.36
C MET A 88 7.65 14.89 -13.61
N SER A 89 6.94 15.32 -14.64
CA SER A 89 7.56 15.93 -15.82
C SER A 89 8.25 17.25 -15.44
N SER A 90 9.11 17.73 -16.33
CA SER A 90 9.73 19.06 -16.20
C SER A 90 8.66 20.13 -15.97
N GLY A 91 8.83 20.95 -14.93
CA GLY A 91 7.90 22.04 -14.60
C GLY A 91 7.86 22.37 -13.12
N LEU A 92 8.03 21.37 -12.24
CA LEU A 92 8.22 21.58 -10.80
C LEU A 92 9.70 21.78 -10.45
N ASP A 93 9.98 22.56 -9.40
CA ASP A 93 11.32 22.65 -8.83
C ASP A 93 11.83 21.26 -8.40
N SER A 94 13.11 20.96 -8.67
CA SER A 94 13.67 19.61 -8.44
C SER A 94 13.62 19.19 -6.98
N SER A 95 13.75 20.14 -6.04
CA SER A 95 13.59 19.86 -4.61
C SER A 95 12.15 19.45 -4.30
N MET A 96 11.17 20.09 -4.93
CA MET A 96 9.76 19.75 -4.73
C MET A 96 9.43 18.37 -5.28
N SER A 97 9.92 18.02 -6.48
CA SER A 97 9.76 16.68 -7.06
C SER A 97 10.34 15.59 -6.14
N GLN A 98 11.54 15.82 -5.58
CA GLN A 98 12.17 14.89 -4.63
C GLN A 98 11.37 14.77 -3.32
N LYS A 99 10.83 15.87 -2.80
CA LYS A 99 9.95 15.84 -1.62
C LYS A 99 8.68 15.03 -1.89
N PHE A 100 8.08 15.19 -3.07
CA PHE A 100 6.90 14.45 -3.47
C PHE A 100 7.17 12.96 -3.61
N GLU A 101 8.23 12.58 -4.34
CA GLU A 101 8.65 11.18 -4.52
C GLU A 101 8.99 10.51 -3.19
N SER A 102 9.80 11.16 -2.34
CA SER A 102 10.19 10.59 -1.04
C SER A 102 9.01 10.43 -0.09
N THR A 103 8.12 11.42 -0.02
CA THR A 103 6.93 11.37 0.86
C THR A 103 5.96 10.28 0.40
N THR A 104 5.72 10.17 -0.91
CA THR A 104 4.80 9.17 -1.46
C THR A 104 5.38 7.76 -1.34
N THR A 105 6.68 7.56 -1.58
CA THR A 105 7.36 6.27 -1.39
C THR A 105 7.32 5.79 0.06
N GLN A 106 7.33 6.71 1.03
CA GLN A 106 7.20 6.39 2.46
C GLN A 106 5.75 6.22 2.92
N HIS A 107 4.78 6.26 2.00
CA HIS A 107 3.34 6.21 2.28
C HIS A 107 2.90 7.29 3.30
N GLY A 108 3.55 8.45 3.26
CA GLY A 108 3.43 9.49 4.27
C GLY A 108 2.58 10.68 3.85
N GLU A 109 2.52 11.64 4.77
CA GLU A 109 2.05 12.99 4.51
C GLU A 109 3.13 13.99 4.91
N LYS A 110 3.17 15.12 4.20
CA LYS A 110 4.09 16.20 4.48
C LYS A 110 3.39 17.54 4.41
N ARG A 111 3.60 18.36 5.45
CA ARG A 111 3.12 19.73 5.55
C ARG A 111 4.29 20.64 5.89
N GLU A 112 4.52 21.67 5.09
CA GLU A 112 5.48 22.73 5.36
C GLU A 112 4.77 24.06 5.16
N GLU A 113 4.97 25.00 6.08
CA GLU A 113 4.45 26.36 5.98
C GLU A 113 5.49 27.35 6.48
N PHE A 114 5.66 28.45 5.77
CA PHE A 114 6.45 29.58 6.23
C PHE A 114 5.94 30.88 5.65
N THR A 115 6.28 31.99 6.31
CA THR A 115 5.94 33.34 5.86
C THR A 115 7.18 34.03 5.32
N LYS A 116 7.05 34.68 4.17
CA LYS A 116 8.06 35.56 3.59
C LYS A 116 7.49 36.96 3.44
N THR A 117 8.11 37.93 4.10
CA THR A 117 7.76 39.33 3.90
C THR A 117 8.47 39.85 2.65
N THR A 118 7.72 40.46 1.74
CA THR A 118 8.26 41.15 0.57
C THR A 118 7.82 42.61 0.57
N GLU A 119 8.69 43.49 0.10
CA GLU A 119 8.38 44.90 -0.09
C GLU A 119 8.15 45.17 -1.57
N ILE A 120 6.97 45.72 -1.89
CA ILE A 120 6.52 45.97 -3.25
C ILE A 120 6.34 47.47 -3.42
N LYS A 121 7.09 48.02 -4.37
CA LYS A 121 7.10 49.45 -4.70
C LYS A 121 6.27 49.71 -5.94
N ILE A 122 5.26 50.57 -5.81
CA ILE A 122 4.32 50.90 -6.88
C ILE A 122 4.62 52.33 -7.31
N GLY A 123 4.90 52.50 -8.59
CA GLY A 123 5.30 53.78 -9.18
C GLY A 123 4.18 54.84 -9.12
N PRO A 124 4.52 56.13 -9.08
CA PRO A 124 3.52 57.19 -9.23
C PRO A 124 2.81 57.07 -10.58
N ASN A 125 1.54 57.45 -10.63
CA ASN A 125 0.71 57.39 -11.83
C ASN A 125 0.65 56.00 -12.49
N SER A 126 0.69 54.92 -11.71
CA SER A 126 0.70 53.54 -12.21
C SER A 126 -0.34 52.65 -11.51
N ARG A 127 -0.63 51.49 -12.08
CA ARG A 127 -1.45 50.44 -11.44
C ARG A 127 -0.64 49.15 -11.41
N LEU A 128 -0.70 48.44 -10.30
CA LEU A 128 -0.05 47.13 -10.13
C LEU A 128 -1.09 46.10 -9.73
N THR A 129 -1.35 45.16 -10.63
CA THR A 129 -2.03 43.92 -10.32
C THR A 129 -0.96 42.85 -10.12
N LEU A 130 -0.97 42.16 -8.99
CA LEU A 130 0.03 41.16 -8.64
C LEU A 130 -0.63 39.82 -8.33
N HIS A 131 -0.08 38.76 -8.93
CA HIS A 131 -0.53 37.39 -8.73
C HIS A 131 0.59 36.56 -8.09
N ARG A 132 0.20 35.51 -7.37
CA ARG A 132 1.10 34.44 -6.92
C ARG A 132 0.86 33.16 -7.73
N LEU A 133 1.93 32.40 -7.91
CA LEU A 133 1.85 31.11 -8.56
C LEU A 133 1.45 30.01 -7.55
N VAL A 134 0.46 29.21 -7.91
CA VAL A 134 -0.01 28.05 -7.13
C VAL A 134 -0.02 26.81 -8.01
N PHE A 135 0.52 25.71 -7.49
CA PHE A 135 0.47 24.39 -8.12
C PHE A 135 -0.53 23.49 -7.39
N ASN A 136 -1.40 22.83 -8.15
CA ASN A 136 -2.31 21.81 -7.64
C ASN A 136 -2.22 20.57 -8.52
N GLY A 137 -1.99 19.41 -7.92
CA GLY A 137 -2.03 18.13 -8.61
C GLY A 137 -2.45 17.01 -7.66
N PRO A 138 -2.59 15.78 -8.18
CA PRO A 138 -2.97 14.64 -7.37
C PRO A 138 -2.04 14.42 -6.17
N GLY A 139 -2.64 14.50 -4.98
CA GLY A 139 -1.92 14.36 -3.70
C GLY A 139 -0.87 15.43 -3.41
N ILE A 140 -0.85 16.56 -4.13
CA ILE A 140 0.08 17.67 -3.88
C ILE A 140 -0.57 19.05 -4.11
N SER A 141 -0.36 19.96 -3.17
CA SER A 141 -0.72 21.38 -3.28
C SER A 141 0.46 22.22 -2.84
N TYR A 142 0.85 23.20 -3.66
CA TYR A 142 2.00 24.06 -3.38
C TYR A 142 1.69 25.52 -3.72
N VAL A 143 1.60 26.35 -2.68
CA VAL A 143 1.50 27.81 -2.78
C VAL A 143 2.91 28.37 -2.72
N THR A 144 3.34 29.06 -3.77
CA THR A 144 4.74 29.51 -3.92
C THR A 144 4.92 30.98 -3.53
N ASP A 145 6.17 31.42 -3.42
CA ASP A 145 6.53 32.85 -3.32
C ASP A 145 6.85 33.47 -4.70
N THR A 146 6.54 32.78 -5.79
CA THR A 146 6.72 33.29 -7.15
C THR A 146 5.58 34.25 -7.49
N LEU A 147 5.96 35.49 -7.82
CA LEU A 147 5.03 36.58 -8.10
C LEU A 147 5.13 37.01 -9.56
N SER A 148 4.00 37.43 -10.13
CA SER A 148 3.98 38.06 -11.46
C SER A 148 2.90 39.12 -11.56
N SER A 149 3.24 40.25 -12.20
CA SER A 149 2.26 41.24 -12.66
C SER A 149 1.75 40.96 -14.07
N THR A 150 2.38 40.02 -14.77
CA THR A 150 1.99 39.55 -16.10
C THR A 150 1.85 38.02 -16.08
N PRO A 151 0.73 37.49 -15.54
CA PRO A 151 0.42 36.08 -15.60
C PRO A 151 0.55 35.56 -17.03
N HIS A 152 1.11 34.38 -17.17
CA HIS A 152 1.22 33.66 -18.43
C HIS A 152 0.84 32.20 -18.23
N ASP A 153 0.46 31.55 -19.32
CA ASP A 153 0.12 30.13 -19.29
C ASP A 153 1.37 29.30 -19.03
N ILE A 154 1.28 28.41 -18.05
CA ILE A 154 2.33 27.47 -17.69
C ILE A 154 1.85 26.07 -18.08
N PRO A 155 2.66 25.28 -18.81
CA PRO A 155 2.27 23.93 -19.19
C PRO A 155 1.88 23.06 -17.99
N ASP A 156 0.92 22.17 -18.21
CA ASP A 156 0.54 21.15 -17.23
C ASP A 156 1.77 20.29 -16.88
N VAL A 157 1.87 19.91 -15.60
CA VAL A 157 2.88 18.98 -15.11
C VAL A 157 2.28 17.58 -15.10
N ILE A 158 2.90 16.64 -15.79
CA ILE A 158 2.48 15.24 -15.78
C ILE A 158 3.06 14.57 -14.54
N ILE A 159 2.21 14.02 -13.70
CA ILE A 159 2.57 13.14 -12.59
C ILE A 159 2.41 11.70 -13.08
N SER A 160 3.54 11.03 -13.27
CA SER A 160 3.61 9.64 -13.74
C SER A 160 3.76 8.71 -12.55
N CYS A 161 2.78 7.86 -12.32
CA CYS A 161 2.75 6.87 -11.25
C CYS A 161 2.85 5.46 -11.82
N THR A 162 3.88 4.71 -11.44
CA THR A 162 3.93 3.28 -11.72
C THR A 162 3.17 2.54 -10.64
N VAL A 163 2.17 1.77 -11.04
CA VAL A 163 1.25 1.09 -10.13
C VAL A 163 1.08 -0.37 -10.50
N ARG A 164 0.63 -1.16 -9.52
CA ARG A 164 0.23 -2.56 -9.71
C ARG A 164 -1.05 -2.85 -8.96
N ALA A 165 -1.73 -3.94 -9.36
CA ALA A 165 -2.81 -4.48 -8.54
C ALA A 165 -2.25 -5.03 -7.21
N MET A 166 -2.93 -4.71 -6.12
CA MET A 166 -2.67 -5.28 -4.80
C MET A 166 -3.05 -6.75 -4.81
N ASN A 167 -2.17 -7.58 -4.25
CA ASN A 167 -2.46 -8.98 -4.00
C ASN A 167 -3.05 -9.13 -2.59
N PHE A 168 -4.17 -9.82 -2.54
CA PHE A 168 -4.85 -10.21 -1.32
C PHE A 168 -4.84 -11.72 -1.20
N LEU A 169 -4.77 -12.23 0.02
CA LEU A 169 -4.81 -13.67 0.25
C LEU A 169 -6.20 -14.17 -0.13
N LYS A 170 -6.29 -15.11 -1.07
CA LYS A 170 -7.53 -15.84 -1.35
C LYS A 170 -7.65 -17.04 -0.43
N THR A 171 -6.64 -17.89 -0.40
CA THR A 171 -6.62 -19.10 0.43
C THR A 171 -5.20 -19.58 0.70
N ILE A 172 -5.06 -20.62 1.50
CA ILE A 172 -3.79 -21.32 1.74
C ILE A 172 -3.96 -22.79 1.36
N SER A 173 -3.14 -23.24 0.42
CA SER A 173 -3.05 -24.64 0.04
C SER A 173 -2.09 -25.38 0.97
N VAL A 174 -2.51 -26.53 1.48
CA VAL A 174 -1.64 -27.44 2.25
C VAL A 174 -1.00 -28.43 1.28
N VAL A 175 0.33 -28.49 1.25
CA VAL A 175 1.10 -29.37 0.38
C VAL A 175 1.89 -30.36 1.22
N TYR A 176 1.81 -31.65 0.86
CA TYR A 176 2.54 -32.74 1.49
C TYR A 176 3.74 -33.13 0.63
N THR A 177 4.89 -33.35 1.24
CA THR A 177 6.07 -33.94 0.58
C THR A 177 6.65 -35.07 1.41
N GLU A 178 7.38 -35.96 0.74
CA GLU A 178 8.06 -37.09 1.40
C GLU A 178 9.38 -36.67 2.06
N ASP A 179 9.96 -35.55 1.62
CA ASP A 179 11.22 -35.02 2.11
C ASP A 179 11.21 -33.48 2.22
N ALA A 180 12.17 -32.94 2.98
CA ALA A 180 12.31 -31.51 3.22
C ALA A 180 12.79 -30.71 2.00
N VAL A 181 13.55 -31.32 1.08
CA VAL A 181 14.15 -30.61 -0.07
C VAL A 181 13.13 -30.37 -1.18
N SER A 182 12.08 -31.18 -1.23
CA SER A 182 10.91 -31.03 -2.10
C SER A 182 9.96 -29.90 -1.69
N LYS A 183 10.31 -29.12 -0.66
CA LYS A 183 9.57 -27.93 -0.21
C LYS A 183 9.22 -26.98 -1.38
N PRO A 184 7.95 -26.60 -1.56
CA PRO A 184 7.55 -25.60 -2.55
C PRO A 184 8.24 -24.24 -2.31
N SER A 185 8.83 -23.66 -3.35
CA SER A 185 9.58 -22.39 -3.25
C SER A 185 8.72 -21.19 -2.83
N ASN A 186 7.41 -21.28 -3.05
CA ASN A 186 6.43 -20.26 -2.70
C ASN A 186 5.68 -20.55 -1.39
N SER A 187 6.13 -21.51 -0.57
CA SER A 187 5.55 -21.74 0.75
C SER A 187 5.76 -20.55 1.69
N LEU A 188 4.97 -20.47 2.76
CA LEU A 188 5.21 -19.52 3.83
C LEU A 188 6.62 -19.66 4.40
N VAL A 189 7.17 -18.53 4.79
CA VAL A 189 8.47 -18.43 5.46
C VAL A 189 8.25 -18.08 6.92
N GLU A 190 9.17 -18.55 7.77
CA GLU A 190 9.17 -18.26 9.20
C GLU A 190 9.91 -16.94 9.47
N VAL A 191 9.46 -16.16 10.45
CA VAL A 191 9.97 -14.81 10.73
C VAL A 191 11.41 -14.79 11.25
N ASP A 192 11.75 -15.71 12.15
CA ASP A 192 13.04 -15.80 12.83
C ASP A 192 13.99 -16.84 12.18
N GLY A 193 13.64 -17.41 11.02
CA GLY A 193 14.43 -18.38 10.26
C GLY A 193 14.32 -19.85 10.71
N TRP A 194 13.32 -20.16 11.54
CA TRP A 194 13.06 -21.53 12.02
C TRP A 194 12.43 -22.42 10.94
N ASN A 195 12.31 -23.71 11.24
CA ASN A 195 11.72 -24.68 10.32
C ASN A 195 10.23 -24.33 10.01
N THR A 196 9.92 -24.31 8.72
CA THR A 196 8.58 -23.99 8.19
C THR A 196 7.69 -25.22 8.01
N ASP A 197 8.23 -26.43 8.21
CA ASP A 197 7.42 -27.66 8.19
C ASP A 197 6.46 -27.66 9.38
N ILE A 198 5.15 -27.73 9.11
CA ILE A 198 4.13 -27.74 10.16
C ILE A 198 4.27 -28.96 11.08
N ASN A 199 4.84 -30.06 10.59
CA ASN A 199 5.07 -31.29 11.33
C ASN A 199 6.47 -31.44 11.93
N ASP A 200 7.30 -30.39 11.91
CA ASP A 200 8.65 -30.43 12.46
C ASP A 200 8.64 -30.94 13.92
N GLY A 201 9.41 -32.00 14.19
CA GLY A 201 9.50 -32.63 15.50
C GLY A 201 8.37 -33.63 15.87
N PHE A 202 7.40 -33.88 14.98
CA PHE A 202 6.23 -34.72 15.28
C PHE A 202 6.14 -36.05 14.51
N ASN A 203 7.14 -36.34 13.66
CA ASN A 203 7.09 -37.38 12.64
C ASN A 203 5.92 -37.19 11.66
N GLY A 204 5.88 -37.99 10.60
CA GLY A 204 4.86 -37.90 9.55
C GLY A 204 5.39 -37.27 8.27
N ASP A 205 4.47 -36.83 7.41
CA ASP A 205 4.81 -36.17 6.17
C ASP A 205 5.30 -34.74 6.46
N TYR A 206 6.14 -34.20 5.58
CA TYR A 206 6.47 -32.78 5.57
C TYR A 206 5.27 -32.00 5.05
N VAL A 207 4.85 -30.98 5.79
CA VAL A 207 3.65 -30.20 5.50
C VAL A 207 4.02 -28.74 5.30
N TRP A 208 3.66 -28.20 4.14
CA TRP A 208 3.93 -26.82 3.77
C TRP A 208 2.64 -26.04 3.52
N LEU A 209 2.61 -24.79 3.96
CA LEU A 209 1.53 -23.87 3.67
C LEU A 209 1.90 -22.99 2.48
N VAL A 210 1.11 -23.04 1.41
CA VAL A 210 1.36 -22.28 0.18
C VAL A 210 0.23 -21.27 -0.02
N PRO A 211 0.48 -19.97 0.15
CA PRO A 211 -0.56 -18.96 -0.05
C PRO A 211 -0.95 -18.86 -1.52
N VAL A 212 -2.25 -18.71 -1.76
CA VAL A 212 -2.85 -18.43 -3.05
C VAL A 212 -3.41 -17.01 -2.99
N TRP A 213 -2.92 -16.15 -3.88
CA TRP A 213 -3.25 -14.73 -3.92
C TRP A 213 -4.30 -14.42 -5.00
N THR A 214 -5.05 -13.35 -4.81
CA THR A 214 -6.04 -12.80 -5.75
C THR A 214 -5.92 -11.28 -5.80
N THR A 215 -6.21 -10.68 -6.96
CA THR A 215 -6.35 -9.24 -7.15
C THR A 215 -7.78 -8.75 -6.92
N ASN A 216 -8.74 -9.68 -6.81
CA ASN A 216 -10.15 -9.38 -6.56
C ASN A 216 -10.41 -9.30 -5.04
N PRO A 217 -10.71 -8.10 -4.48
CA PRO A 217 -10.95 -7.96 -3.05
C PRO A 217 -12.19 -8.72 -2.55
N ALA A 218 -13.14 -9.08 -3.43
CA ALA A 218 -14.32 -9.84 -3.04
C ALA A 218 -14.02 -11.33 -2.75
N GLU A 219 -12.94 -11.87 -3.33
CA GLU A 219 -12.48 -13.25 -3.09
C GLU A 219 -11.46 -13.35 -1.96
N ALA A 220 -11.02 -12.22 -1.44
CA ALA A 220 -9.95 -12.15 -0.47
C ALA A 220 -10.43 -12.51 0.95
N ALA A 221 -9.56 -13.21 1.68
CA ALA A 221 -9.77 -13.58 3.06
C ALA A 221 -9.57 -12.37 3.99
N THR A 222 -10.33 -12.38 5.09
CA THR A 222 -10.33 -11.34 6.12
C THR A 222 -9.68 -11.83 7.41
N SER A 223 -9.74 -13.13 7.70
CA SER A 223 -9.04 -13.77 8.82
C SER A 223 -8.77 -15.25 8.54
N ILE A 224 -7.97 -15.87 9.42
CA ILE A 224 -7.59 -17.27 9.36
C ILE A 224 -7.91 -17.92 10.71
N GLU A 225 -8.61 -19.05 10.67
CA GLU A 225 -8.96 -19.84 11.85
C GLU A 225 -8.26 -21.21 11.80
N VAL A 226 -7.80 -21.69 12.95
CA VAL A 226 -7.27 -23.05 13.12
C VAL A 226 -8.34 -23.91 13.79
N ILE A 227 -8.65 -25.04 13.17
CA ILE A 227 -9.60 -26.02 13.70
C ILE A 227 -8.82 -27.27 14.10
N ILE A 228 -8.99 -27.71 15.34
CA ILE A 228 -8.35 -28.93 15.87
C ILE A 228 -9.41 -29.84 16.44
N GLN A 229 -9.43 -31.09 15.99
CA GLN A 229 -10.50 -32.03 16.33
C GLN A 229 -10.04 -33.50 16.32
N GLY A 230 -10.75 -34.35 17.07
CA GLY A 230 -10.43 -35.76 17.22
C GLY A 230 -10.83 -36.65 16.03
N HIS A 231 -11.67 -36.15 15.14
CA HIS A 231 -12.15 -36.89 13.98
C HIS A 231 -11.72 -36.20 12.69
N ARG A 232 -11.46 -37.02 11.66
CA ARG A 232 -11.09 -36.52 10.34
C ARG A 232 -12.25 -35.75 9.72
N ASN A 233 -11.94 -34.65 9.04
CA ASN A 233 -12.84 -33.89 8.19
C ASN A 233 -12.32 -33.94 6.75
N ASP A 234 -13.06 -34.60 5.87
CA ASP A 234 -12.66 -34.78 4.47
C ASP A 234 -12.83 -33.51 3.61
N HIS A 235 -13.44 -32.44 4.14
CA HIS A 235 -13.54 -31.16 3.44
C HIS A 235 -12.28 -30.30 3.54
N TYR A 236 -11.32 -30.67 4.40
CA TYR A 236 -10.11 -29.89 4.63
C TYR A 236 -8.86 -30.77 4.51
N SER A 237 -7.75 -30.13 4.14
CA SER A 237 -6.44 -30.77 4.13
C SER A 237 -5.85 -30.78 5.55
N ASP A 238 -5.59 -31.98 6.07
CA ASP A 238 -5.02 -32.19 7.40
C ASP A 238 -3.55 -31.77 7.49
N MET A 239 -3.26 -30.73 8.27
CA MET A 239 -1.91 -30.26 8.52
C MET A 239 -1.09 -31.18 9.45
N ALA A 240 -1.70 -32.19 10.06
CA ALA A 240 -1.01 -33.20 10.88
C ALA A 240 -0.80 -34.53 10.15
N LYS A 241 -0.86 -34.53 8.81
CA LYS A 241 -0.82 -35.77 8.02
C LYS A 241 0.40 -36.63 8.35
N GLY A 242 0.14 -37.91 8.65
CA GLY A 242 1.16 -38.90 9.00
C GLY A 242 1.70 -38.77 10.43
N ALA A 243 1.37 -37.70 11.15
CA ALA A 243 1.73 -37.52 12.53
C ALA A 243 0.66 -38.08 13.47
N VAL A 244 1.03 -38.27 14.74
CA VAL A 244 0.12 -38.74 15.78
C VAL A 244 -0.59 -37.56 16.44
N GLY A 245 -1.89 -37.71 16.71
CA GLY A 245 -2.68 -36.75 17.48
C GLY A 245 -3.98 -36.34 16.80
N SER A 246 -4.55 -35.20 17.23
CA SER A 246 -5.74 -34.61 16.62
C SER A 246 -5.45 -34.04 15.23
N PHE A 247 -6.44 -34.15 14.34
CA PHE A 247 -6.43 -33.53 13.02
C PHE A 247 -6.50 -32.01 13.13
N ARG A 248 -5.89 -31.32 12.17
CA ARG A 248 -5.67 -29.87 12.25
C ARG A 248 -5.89 -29.24 10.88
N TYR A 249 -6.69 -28.19 10.83
CA TYR A 249 -7.11 -27.58 9.57
C TYR A 249 -6.98 -26.06 9.65
N LEU A 250 -6.72 -25.43 8.50
CA LEU A 250 -6.92 -24.00 8.32
C LEU A 250 -8.25 -23.75 7.64
N LYS A 251 -8.98 -22.78 8.17
CA LYS A 251 -10.19 -22.26 7.58
C LYS A 251 -10.01 -20.78 7.28
N MET A 252 -10.15 -20.44 6.00
CA MET A 252 -10.16 -19.06 5.54
C MET A 252 -11.53 -18.45 5.80
N ILE A 253 -11.55 -17.27 6.41
CA ILE A 253 -12.78 -16.51 6.62
C ILE A 253 -12.88 -15.44 5.54
N HIS A 254 -14.02 -15.40 4.86
CA HIS A 254 -14.36 -14.40 3.85
C HIS A 254 -15.57 -13.62 4.34
N ASP A 255 -15.31 -12.48 5.00
CA ASP A 255 -16.35 -11.59 5.48
C ASP A 255 -16.53 -10.41 4.51
N PHE A 256 -17.68 -10.36 3.84
CA PHE A 256 -18.01 -9.32 2.87
C PHE A 256 -18.34 -7.97 3.54
N VAL A 257 -18.65 -7.94 4.84
CA VAL A 257 -18.93 -6.72 5.59
C VAL A 257 -17.65 -6.04 6.07
N SER A 258 -16.61 -6.82 6.35
CA SER A 258 -15.30 -6.29 6.73
C SER A 258 -14.66 -5.54 5.57
N THR A 259 -13.99 -4.42 5.87
CA THR A 259 -13.15 -3.66 4.93
C THR A 259 -11.68 -4.10 4.96
N GLN A 260 -11.31 -5.06 5.82
CA GLN A 260 -9.93 -5.52 5.95
C GLN A 260 -9.65 -6.68 5.00
N ARG A 261 -8.54 -6.66 4.27
CA ARG A 261 -8.07 -7.78 3.44
C ARG A 261 -6.62 -8.12 3.74
N ILE A 262 -6.34 -9.41 3.87
CA ILE A 262 -5.00 -9.91 4.21
C ILE A 262 -4.06 -9.72 3.01
N THR A 263 -2.90 -9.07 3.23
CA THR A 263 -1.91 -8.78 2.17
C THR A 263 -0.54 -9.38 2.42
N LYS A 264 -0.24 -9.81 3.66
CA LYS A 264 1.01 -10.48 4.01
C LYS A 264 0.78 -11.61 4.99
N LEU A 265 1.56 -12.67 4.84
CA LEU A 265 1.55 -13.84 5.73
C LEU A 265 2.97 -14.24 6.11
N LYS A 266 3.14 -14.69 7.35
CA LYS A 266 4.34 -15.35 7.84
C LYS A 266 3.97 -16.47 8.81
N LEU A 267 4.86 -17.43 8.95
CA LEU A 267 4.85 -18.34 10.09
C LEU A 267 5.65 -17.72 11.22
N TRP A 268 5.20 -17.90 12.45
CA TRP A 268 6.01 -17.60 13.62
C TRP A 268 6.06 -18.80 14.55
N ARG A 269 7.27 -19.27 14.83
CA ARG A 269 7.53 -20.44 15.68
C ARG A 269 8.32 -20.01 16.90
N THR A 270 7.95 -20.55 18.07
CA THR A 270 8.65 -20.25 19.33
C THR A 270 8.66 -21.47 20.25
N PRO A 271 9.76 -21.76 20.96
CA PRO A 271 9.77 -22.78 22.01
C PRO A 271 9.13 -22.27 23.32
N HIS A 272 8.82 -20.98 23.42
CA HIS A 272 8.36 -20.34 24.65
C HIS A 272 6.84 -20.19 24.68
N ARG A 273 6.21 -20.83 25.68
CA ARG A 273 4.75 -20.79 25.89
C ARG A 273 4.21 -19.39 26.19
N ASP A 274 4.98 -18.60 26.94
CA ASP A 274 4.52 -17.32 27.47
C ASP A 274 4.70 -16.16 26.47
N VAL A 275 5.16 -16.46 25.26
CA VAL A 275 5.38 -15.48 24.19
C VAL A 275 4.34 -15.71 23.10
N THR A 276 3.67 -14.64 22.68
CA THR A 276 2.65 -14.67 21.62
C THR A 276 3.07 -13.77 20.46
N PRO A 277 2.49 -13.93 19.26
CA PRO A 277 2.87 -13.09 18.11
C PRO A 277 2.78 -11.58 18.38
N SER A 278 1.87 -11.16 19.26
CA SER A 278 1.71 -9.74 19.64
C SER A 278 2.97 -9.13 20.26
N THR A 279 3.76 -9.90 21.00
CA THR A 279 5.02 -9.40 21.60
C THR A 279 6.11 -9.16 20.55
N ARG A 280 5.89 -9.61 19.31
CA ARG A 280 6.74 -9.36 18.13
C ARG A 280 6.10 -8.36 17.16
N GLY A 281 5.03 -7.66 17.57
CA GLY A 281 4.39 -6.60 16.79
C GLY A 281 3.34 -7.07 15.79
N TRP A 282 3.00 -8.37 15.75
CA TRP A 282 1.92 -8.87 14.90
C TRP A 282 0.56 -8.45 15.44
N LYS A 283 -0.28 -7.89 14.58
CA LYS A 283 -1.65 -7.48 14.93
C LYS A 283 -2.66 -8.62 14.84
N HIS A 284 -2.40 -9.60 13.97
CA HIS A 284 -3.31 -10.72 13.73
C HIS A 284 -2.54 -12.03 13.60
N TRP A 285 -3.09 -13.09 14.19
CA TRP A 285 -2.53 -14.44 14.16
C TRP A 285 -3.60 -15.48 14.48
N THR A 286 -3.32 -16.75 14.15
CA THR A 286 -4.19 -17.89 14.47
C THR A 286 -4.07 -18.30 15.94
N GLY A 287 -4.88 -19.25 16.41
CA GLY A 287 -4.51 -20.04 17.59
C GLY A 287 -3.21 -20.83 17.37
N ASP A 288 -2.64 -21.36 18.47
CA ASP A 288 -1.46 -22.24 18.39
C ASP A 288 -1.77 -23.52 17.61
N ILE A 289 -1.14 -23.63 16.45
CA ILE A 289 -1.27 -24.79 15.57
C ILE A 289 -0.73 -26.03 16.25
N ASN A 290 0.25 -25.96 17.17
CA ASN A 290 0.87 -27.12 17.80
C ASN A 290 0.25 -27.52 19.15
N VAL A 291 -0.87 -26.91 19.55
CA VAL A 291 -1.53 -27.19 20.83
C VAL A 291 -1.74 -28.69 21.08
N ASN A 292 -1.41 -29.17 22.27
CA ASN A 292 -1.47 -30.60 22.66
C ASN A 292 -0.51 -31.55 21.91
N ARG A 293 0.40 -31.09 21.03
CA ARG A 293 1.47 -31.94 20.46
C ARG A 293 2.74 -31.99 21.32
N LYS A 294 2.85 -31.09 22.32
CA LYS A 294 4.05 -30.82 23.13
C LYS A 294 5.19 -30.27 22.25
N GLY A 295 6.21 -29.63 22.84
CA GLY A 295 7.28 -29.00 22.05
C GLY A 295 7.07 -27.50 21.87
N ASP A 296 7.16 -27.03 20.64
CA ASP A 296 7.06 -25.61 20.29
C ASP A 296 5.62 -25.17 19.99
N PHE A 297 5.48 -23.86 19.76
CA PHE A 297 4.24 -23.17 19.43
C PHE A 297 4.37 -22.59 18.03
N LEU A 298 3.30 -22.71 17.24
CA LEU A 298 3.32 -22.32 15.84
C LEU A 298 2.08 -21.53 15.46
N TYR A 299 2.27 -20.39 14.80
CA TYR A 299 1.20 -19.48 14.42
C TYR A 299 1.34 -19.08 12.96
N VAL A 300 0.21 -18.89 12.28
CA VAL A 300 0.16 -18.10 11.05
C VAL A 300 -0.17 -16.66 11.44
N CYS A 301 0.73 -15.73 11.10
CA CYS A 301 0.61 -14.30 11.40
C CYS A 301 0.37 -13.51 10.11
N TRP A 302 -0.41 -12.43 10.18
CA TRP A 302 -0.70 -11.63 9.00
C TRP A 302 -0.83 -10.12 9.24
N GLU A 303 -0.64 -9.37 8.15
CA GLU A 303 -1.04 -7.97 8.02
C GLU A 303 -2.26 -7.88 7.10
N ALA A 304 -3.13 -6.91 7.39
CA ALA A 304 -4.28 -6.58 6.57
C ALA A 304 -4.32 -5.07 6.28
N VAL A 305 -4.97 -4.71 5.18
CA VAL A 305 -5.18 -3.32 4.77
C VAL A 305 -6.68 -3.05 4.63
N GLU A 306 -7.08 -1.81 4.85
CA GLU A 306 -8.43 -1.34 4.53
C GLU A 306 -8.58 -1.15 3.03
N ILE A 307 -9.69 -1.65 2.47
CA ILE A 307 -10.07 -1.50 1.06
C ILE A 307 -11.20 -0.51 0.85
#